data_AF-A0A962GP70-F1
#
_entry.id   AF-A0A962GP70-F1
#
_cell.length_a   1.000
_cell.length_b   1.000
_cell.length_c   1.000
_cell.angle_alpha   90.00
_cell.angle_beta   90.00
_cell.angle_gamma   90.00
#
_symmetry.space_group_name_H-M   'P 1'
#
loop_
_entity.id
_entity.type
_entity.pdbx_description
1 polymer ?
#
loop_
_entity_poly.entity_id
_entity_poly.type
_entity_poly.pdbx_seq_one_letter_code
_entity_poly.pdbx_strand_id
1 'polypeptide(L)'
;PAVARYSGVCAAQADAVGDFVTDSTPAAEATYRARVYVYTGSHTGGTVNFLEARDSGGNNKITAQYNGSQFTFGMAGTATTRTAAVVANRWYSVELAWEASATGSLTITVQGAGSATPIAVTPITGVNNSSDRIDEVRLGKISGSGTGFMNFDAFDSRRTTSPGRLCVGDAVNDGTRNVFDVGGIIGDANGSSLSTGQPDVNEDGSINVFDLGALIPIINTSPACP
;
A
#
# COMPACT_ATOMS: atom_id res chain seq x y z
N PRO A 1 10.82 12.85 -15.31
CA PRO A 1 10.72 11.51 -14.71
C PRO A 1 9.27 11.05 -14.71
N ALA A 2 8.98 9.84 -15.18
CA ALA A 2 7.64 9.27 -15.05
C ALA A 2 7.38 8.94 -13.58
N VAL A 3 6.18 9.24 -13.09
CA VAL A 3 5.73 8.84 -11.76
C VAL A 3 5.67 7.31 -11.74
N ALA A 4 6.39 6.65 -10.83
CA ALA A 4 6.28 5.21 -10.66
C ALA A 4 4.83 4.84 -10.35
N ARG A 5 4.33 3.80 -11.00
CA ARG A 5 2.96 3.29 -10.88
C ARG A 5 2.97 1.82 -10.52
N TYR A 6 1.97 1.39 -9.76
CA TYR A 6 1.80 0.00 -9.39
C TYR A 6 0.70 -0.67 -10.24
N SER A 7 -0.39 0.05 -10.50
CA SER A 7 -1.55 -0.49 -11.20
C SER A 7 -2.21 0.56 -12.09
N GLY A 8 -2.70 0.17 -13.26
CA GLY A 8 -3.44 1.09 -14.12
C GLY A 8 -2.59 2.26 -14.65
N VAL A 9 -3.25 3.32 -15.11
CA VAL A 9 -2.59 4.40 -15.88
C VAL A 9 -2.21 5.63 -15.06
N CYS A 10 -2.50 5.65 -13.76
CA CYS A 10 -2.29 6.79 -12.87
C CYS A 10 -1.68 6.34 -11.55
N ALA A 11 -0.86 7.18 -10.94
CA ALA A 11 -0.40 7.06 -9.56
C ALA A 11 -0.27 8.45 -8.94
N ALA A 12 -0.33 8.54 -7.62
CA ALA A 12 -0.13 9.80 -6.89
C ALA A 12 1.32 9.89 -6.39
N GLN A 13 1.96 11.04 -6.58
CA GLN A 13 3.27 11.34 -6.00
C GLN A 13 3.12 12.44 -4.96
N ALA A 14 3.75 12.25 -3.81
CA ALA A 14 3.85 13.25 -2.74
C ALA A 14 5.33 13.62 -2.57
N ASP A 15 5.67 14.89 -2.82
CA ASP A 15 7.04 15.38 -2.81
C ASP A 15 7.40 16.02 -1.46
N ALA A 16 6.47 16.77 -0.88
CA ALA A 16 6.63 17.50 0.36
C ALA A 16 5.72 16.97 1.47
N VAL A 17 6.10 17.25 2.72
CA VAL A 17 5.18 17.08 3.85
C VAL A 17 4.04 18.09 3.70
N GLY A 18 2.81 17.62 3.83
CA GLY A 18 1.58 18.35 3.50
C GLY A 18 0.93 17.91 2.19
N ASP A 19 1.63 17.13 1.35
CA ASP A 19 1.08 16.58 0.11
C ASP A 19 0.26 15.31 0.41
N PHE A 20 -1.04 15.48 0.63
CA PHE A 20 -1.94 14.36 0.89
C PHE A 20 -3.33 14.60 0.31
N VAL A 21 -4.04 13.49 0.09
CA VAL A 21 -5.48 13.48 -0.21
C VAL A 21 -6.26 13.08 1.03
N THR A 22 -7.52 13.50 1.08
CA THR A 22 -8.46 13.10 2.14
C THR A 22 -9.64 12.37 1.52
N ASP A 23 -9.94 11.19 2.05
CA ASP A 23 -11.17 10.46 1.82
C ASP A 23 -12.09 10.65 3.03
N SER A 24 -13.19 11.38 2.84
CA SER A 24 -14.23 11.60 3.85
C SER A 24 -15.48 10.76 3.60
N THR A 25 -15.37 9.67 2.83
CA THR A 25 -16.48 8.73 2.62
C THR A 25 -16.75 7.78 3.80
N PRO A 26 -15.79 7.45 4.68
CA PRO A 26 -16.13 6.85 5.97
C PRO A 26 -17.06 7.79 6.75
N ALA A 27 -18.08 7.25 7.39
CA ALA A 27 -19.02 8.05 8.18
C ALA A 27 -19.34 7.30 9.46
N ALA A 28 -18.61 7.62 10.52
CA ALA A 28 -18.67 6.95 11.81
C ALA A 28 -18.56 5.41 11.71
N GLU A 29 -17.56 4.91 10.96
CA GLU A 29 -17.39 3.48 10.76
C GLU A 29 -16.84 2.80 12.04
N ALA A 30 -17.46 1.70 12.46
CA ALA A 30 -16.99 0.86 13.57
C ALA A 30 -16.00 -0.23 13.10
N THR A 31 -15.93 -0.48 11.79
CA THR A 31 -14.94 -1.37 11.16
C THR A 31 -14.37 -0.67 9.94
N TYR A 32 -13.07 -0.84 9.71
CA TYR A 32 -12.41 -0.21 8.57
C TYR A 32 -11.35 -1.13 8.01
N ARG A 33 -11.45 -1.42 6.72
CA ARG A 33 -10.45 -2.18 5.97
C ARG A 33 -9.95 -1.33 4.83
N ALA A 34 -8.64 -1.30 4.64
CA ALA A 34 -8.05 -0.55 3.54
C ALA A 34 -6.80 -1.23 3.02
N ARG A 35 -6.54 -1.06 1.73
CA ARG A 35 -5.29 -1.41 1.06
C ARG A 35 -4.77 -0.18 0.34
N VAL A 36 -3.48 0.05 0.42
CA VAL A 36 -2.76 1.01 -0.41
C VAL A 36 -1.45 0.41 -0.89
N TYR A 37 -1.04 0.76 -2.10
CA TYR A 37 0.32 0.52 -2.56
C TYR A 37 1.17 1.73 -2.28
N VAL A 38 2.29 1.50 -1.60
CA VAL A 38 3.25 2.53 -1.23
C VAL A 38 4.57 2.23 -1.91
N TYR A 39 5.01 3.10 -2.80
CA TYR A 39 6.39 3.14 -3.27
C TYR A 39 7.18 3.97 -2.27
N THR A 40 8.12 3.32 -1.59
CA THR A 40 8.94 3.98 -0.57
C THR A 40 9.76 5.13 -1.15
N GLY A 41 10.04 5.10 -2.47
CA GLY A 41 10.67 6.19 -3.19
C GLY A 41 12.02 6.60 -2.62
N SER A 42 12.37 7.85 -2.87
CA SER A 42 13.63 8.45 -2.40
C SER A 42 13.55 9.00 -0.97
N HIS A 43 12.51 8.65 -0.21
CA HIS A 43 12.29 9.19 1.12
C HIS A 43 13.47 8.88 2.07
N THR A 44 13.98 9.92 2.74
CA THR A 44 15.16 9.82 3.62
C THR A 44 15.17 10.90 4.70
N GLY A 45 16.04 10.73 5.70
CA GLY A 45 16.38 11.77 6.68
C GLY A 45 15.34 12.00 7.78
N GLY A 46 14.32 11.15 7.91
CA GLY A 46 13.33 11.27 8.97
C GLY A 46 12.13 10.35 8.79
N THR A 47 11.16 10.49 9.69
CA THR A 47 9.89 9.77 9.63
C THR A 47 8.83 10.62 8.94
N VAL A 48 7.93 9.97 8.21
CA VAL A 48 6.71 10.58 7.66
C VAL A 48 5.49 9.73 8.01
N ASN A 49 4.43 10.38 8.48
CA ASN A 49 3.10 9.77 8.56
C ASN A 49 2.52 9.75 7.16
N PHE A 50 2.26 8.55 6.63
CA PHE A 50 1.72 8.41 5.28
C PHE A 50 0.25 8.03 5.22
N LEU A 51 -0.29 7.49 6.32
CA LEU A 51 -1.70 7.20 6.47
C LEU A 51 -2.17 7.61 7.86
N GLU A 52 -3.28 8.34 7.92
CA GLU A 52 -3.98 8.68 9.16
C GLU A 52 -5.47 8.42 8.98
N ALA A 53 -6.03 7.47 9.72
CA ALA A 53 -7.48 7.29 9.81
C ALA A 53 -7.98 7.98 11.09
N ARG A 54 -8.98 8.85 10.99
CA ARG A 54 -9.32 9.82 12.05
C ARG A 54 -10.82 9.82 12.34
N ASP A 55 -11.17 10.26 13.54
CA ASP A 55 -12.55 10.59 13.89
C ASP A 55 -12.92 12.01 13.44
N SER A 56 -14.20 12.35 13.54
CA SER A 56 -14.76 13.68 13.27
C SER A 56 -14.16 14.82 14.12
N GLY A 57 -13.49 14.50 15.24
CA GLY A 57 -12.73 15.45 16.04
C GLY A 57 -11.30 15.68 15.52
N GLY A 58 -10.89 14.98 14.47
CA GLY A 58 -9.54 15.01 13.91
C GLY A 58 -8.52 14.17 14.66
N ASN A 59 -8.95 13.30 15.59
CA ASN A 59 -8.05 12.44 16.36
C ASN A 59 -7.70 11.18 15.57
N ASN A 60 -6.41 10.86 15.50
CA ASN A 60 -5.94 9.66 14.81
C ASN A 60 -6.36 8.39 15.55
N LYS A 61 -7.05 7.49 14.86
CA LYS A 61 -7.40 6.13 15.30
C LYS A 61 -6.43 5.09 14.80
N ILE A 62 -5.93 5.28 13.59
CA ILE A 62 -4.87 4.47 12.97
C ILE A 62 -3.83 5.41 12.39
N THR A 63 -2.56 5.08 12.58
CA THR A 63 -1.45 5.76 11.91
C THR A 63 -0.54 4.74 11.25
N ALA A 64 -0.02 5.09 10.07
CA ALA A 64 1.08 4.37 9.44
C ALA A 64 2.19 5.36 9.07
N GLN A 65 3.42 4.99 9.40
CA GLN A 65 4.60 5.85 9.24
C GLN A 65 5.71 5.11 8.51
N TYR A 66 6.56 5.85 7.81
CA TYR A 66 7.76 5.33 7.15
C TYR A 66 8.98 6.14 7.55
N ASN A 67 10.10 5.49 7.84
CA ASN A 67 11.35 6.17 8.27
C ASN A 67 12.55 5.94 7.33
N GLY A 68 12.33 5.35 6.15
CA GLY A 68 13.41 4.96 5.23
C GLY A 68 13.76 3.46 5.28
N SER A 69 13.45 2.74 6.36
CA SER A 69 13.78 1.31 6.50
C SER A 69 12.70 0.44 7.13
N GLN A 70 11.66 1.03 7.72
CA GLN A 70 10.53 0.29 8.25
C GLN A 70 9.23 1.08 8.10
N PHE A 71 8.13 0.35 7.95
CA PHE A 71 6.81 0.88 8.28
C PHE A 71 6.52 0.67 9.77
N THR A 72 5.88 1.65 10.39
CA THR A 72 5.41 1.61 11.78
C THR A 72 3.94 1.93 11.84
N PHE A 73 3.16 1.07 12.49
CA PHE A 73 1.72 1.16 12.61
C PHE A 73 1.31 1.37 14.07
N GLY A 74 0.38 2.29 14.29
CA GLY A 74 -0.18 2.61 15.60
C GLY A 74 -1.70 2.62 15.60
N MET A 75 -2.29 2.38 16.76
CA MET A 75 -3.72 2.37 17.00
C MET A 75 -4.03 3.18 18.26
N ALA A 76 -5.09 3.99 18.24
CA ALA A 76 -5.53 4.74 19.42
C ALA A 76 -5.90 3.80 20.58
N GLY A 77 -5.76 4.31 21.81
CA GLY A 77 -6.03 3.54 23.03
C GLY A 77 -4.87 2.66 23.49
N THR A 78 -3.72 2.66 22.80
CA THR A 78 -2.51 1.96 23.22
C THR A 78 -1.23 2.66 22.77
N ALA A 79 -0.14 2.49 23.50
CA ALA A 79 1.21 2.91 23.09
C ALA A 79 1.93 1.83 22.25
N THR A 80 1.32 0.65 22.08
CA THR A 80 1.90 -0.45 21.30
C THR A 80 1.92 -0.09 19.82
N THR A 81 3.09 -0.19 19.20
CA THR A 81 3.26 -0.09 17.75
C THR A 81 3.72 -1.41 17.15
N ARG A 82 3.44 -1.60 15.86
CA ARG A 82 3.90 -2.76 15.09
C ARG A 82 4.72 -2.30 13.90
N THR A 83 5.73 -3.07 13.54
CA THR A 83 6.71 -2.65 12.54
C THR A 83 6.89 -3.72 11.48
N ALA A 84 7.06 -3.29 10.23
CA ALA A 84 7.47 -4.12 9.11
C ALA A 84 8.78 -3.57 8.55
N ALA A 85 9.85 -4.37 8.59
CA ALA A 85 11.12 -3.99 7.98
C ALA A 85 10.99 -4.02 6.45
N VAL A 86 11.38 -2.93 5.79
CA VAL A 86 11.24 -2.77 4.34
C VAL A 86 12.52 -2.23 3.72
N VAL A 87 12.61 -2.32 2.40
CA VAL A 87 13.71 -1.79 1.61
C VAL A 87 13.23 -0.51 0.92
N ALA A 88 14.08 0.52 0.88
CA ALA A 88 13.80 1.75 0.15
C ALA A 88 13.73 1.50 -1.37
N ASN A 89 13.07 2.42 -2.10
CA ASN A 89 12.83 2.32 -3.55
C ASN A 89 12.13 1.01 -3.97
N ARG A 90 11.09 0.61 -3.23
CA ARG A 90 10.28 -0.58 -3.51
C ARG A 90 8.80 -0.33 -3.29
N TRP A 91 7.96 -1.03 -4.06
CA TRP A 91 6.53 -1.08 -3.82
C TRP A 91 6.17 -2.07 -2.70
N TYR A 92 5.19 -1.68 -1.90
CA TYR A 92 4.56 -2.51 -0.88
C TYR A 92 3.05 -2.32 -0.87
N SER A 93 2.32 -3.43 -0.89
CA SER A 93 0.94 -3.49 -0.43
C SER A 93 0.92 -3.36 1.08
N VAL A 94 0.23 -2.35 1.58
CA VAL A 94 -0.08 -2.18 3.00
C VAL A 94 -1.59 -2.35 3.15
N GLU A 95 -2.00 -3.43 3.82
CA GLU A 95 -3.40 -3.72 4.12
C GLU A 95 -3.64 -3.66 5.63
N LEU A 96 -4.74 -3.00 6.00
CA LEU A 96 -5.16 -2.76 7.38
C LEU A 96 -6.58 -3.29 7.56
N ALA A 97 -6.84 -3.94 8.70
CA ALA A 97 -8.18 -4.29 9.14
C ALA A 97 -8.35 -3.93 10.61
N TRP A 98 -9.18 -2.93 10.87
CA TRP A 98 -9.44 -2.36 12.18
C TRP A 98 -10.89 -2.60 12.60
N GLU A 99 -11.08 -2.85 13.89
CA GLU A 99 -12.38 -3.08 14.50
C GLU A 99 -12.50 -2.39 15.87
N ALA A 100 -13.57 -1.63 16.05
CA ALA A 100 -13.99 -1.06 17.31
C ALA A 100 -14.72 -2.10 18.17
N SER A 101 -14.20 -2.39 19.36
CA SER A 101 -14.80 -3.33 20.30
C SER A 101 -14.28 -3.10 21.73
N ALA A 102 -14.88 -3.75 22.72
CA ALA A 102 -14.31 -3.84 24.06
C ALA A 102 -12.93 -4.54 24.06
N THR A 103 -12.69 -5.38 23.05
CA THR A 103 -11.42 -6.04 22.75
C THR A 103 -11.05 -5.82 21.29
N GLY A 104 -10.99 -4.55 20.87
CA GLY A 104 -10.67 -4.15 19.52
C GLY A 104 -9.31 -4.60 19.02
N SER A 105 -9.13 -4.48 17.71
CA SER A 105 -7.93 -4.95 17.02
C SER A 105 -7.57 -4.11 15.80
N LEU A 106 -6.29 -4.20 15.43
CA LEU A 106 -5.73 -3.78 14.16
C LEU A 106 -4.85 -4.91 13.62
N THR A 107 -5.30 -5.54 12.55
CA THR A 107 -4.50 -6.47 11.75
C THR A 107 -3.80 -5.71 10.64
N ILE A 108 -2.53 -6.02 10.41
CA ILE A 108 -1.68 -5.38 9.43
C ILE A 108 -1.04 -6.46 8.58
N THR A 109 -1.13 -6.31 7.26
CA THR A 109 -0.42 -7.14 6.30
C THR A 109 0.42 -6.25 5.41
N VAL A 110 1.73 -6.52 5.34
CA VAL A 110 2.65 -5.82 4.44
C VAL A 110 3.30 -6.83 3.52
N GLN A 111 3.22 -6.62 2.21
CA GLN A 111 3.86 -7.49 1.23
C GLN A 111 4.34 -6.66 0.03
N GLY A 112 5.54 -6.94 -0.46
CA GLY A 112 6.10 -6.24 -1.61
C GLY A 112 7.55 -6.59 -1.88
N ALA A 113 8.24 -5.71 -2.61
CA ALA A 113 9.64 -5.86 -3.03
C ALA A 113 9.95 -7.19 -3.75
N GLY A 114 9.02 -7.67 -4.58
CA GLY A 114 9.12 -8.92 -5.33
C GLY A 114 8.91 -10.17 -4.49
N SER A 115 8.53 -10.04 -3.22
CA SER A 115 8.33 -11.19 -2.33
C SER A 115 6.97 -11.84 -2.53
N ALA A 116 6.97 -13.17 -2.70
CA ALA A 116 5.76 -13.98 -2.72
C ALA A 116 5.11 -14.14 -1.34
N THR A 117 5.83 -13.84 -0.25
CA THR A 117 5.33 -13.96 1.12
C THR A 117 5.20 -12.59 1.79
N PRO A 118 4.10 -12.36 2.55
CA PRO A 118 3.98 -11.18 3.41
C PRO A 118 5.05 -11.14 4.50
N ILE A 119 5.43 -9.92 4.89
CA ILE A 119 6.25 -9.65 6.06
C ILE A 119 5.43 -10.00 7.31
N ALA A 120 6.02 -10.74 8.23
CA ALA A 120 5.38 -11.08 9.48
C ALA A 120 5.17 -9.83 10.35
N VAL A 121 3.91 -9.44 10.54
CA VAL A 121 3.51 -8.35 11.44
C VAL A 121 2.48 -8.89 12.43
N THR A 122 2.78 -8.82 13.72
CA THR A 122 1.83 -9.23 14.75
C THR A 122 0.69 -8.22 14.85
N PRO A 123 -0.59 -8.64 14.93
CA PRO A 123 -1.69 -7.71 15.17
C PRO A 123 -1.56 -6.93 16.48
N ILE A 124 -2.24 -5.79 16.55
CA ILE A 124 -2.56 -5.12 17.82
C ILE A 124 -3.95 -5.63 18.24
N THR A 125 -4.10 -6.13 19.46
CA THR A 125 -5.35 -6.72 19.96
C THR A 125 -5.58 -6.37 21.42
N GLY A 126 -6.81 -6.55 21.90
CA GLY A 126 -7.16 -6.36 23.32
C GLY A 126 -7.25 -4.90 23.75
N VAL A 127 -7.39 -3.97 22.79
CA VAL A 127 -7.55 -2.54 23.07
C VAL A 127 -9.03 -2.23 23.22
N ASN A 128 -9.45 -1.60 24.32
CA ASN A 128 -10.83 -1.13 24.42
C ASN A 128 -10.97 0.19 23.65
N ASN A 129 -11.54 0.09 22.45
CA ASN A 129 -11.83 1.20 21.53
C ASN A 129 -13.30 1.18 21.09
N SER A 130 -14.19 0.64 21.92
CA SER A 130 -15.62 0.44 21.59
C SER A 130 -16.37 1.70 21.18
N SER A 131 -15.93 2.87 21.65
CA SER A 131 -16.48 4.18 21.31
C SER A 131 -15.84 4.82 20.08
N ASP A 132 -14.70 4.32 19.60
CA ASP A 132 -13.97 4.94 18.50
C ASP A 132 -14.67 4.71 17.17
N ARG A 133 -14.59 5.71 16.30
CA ARG A 133 -15.13 5.68 14.93
C ARG A 133 -14.13 6.27 13.96
N ILE A 134 -14.19 5.81 12.71
CA ILE A 134 -13.42 6.39 11.60
C ILE A 134 -14.37 7.15 10.69
N ASP A 135 -14.08 8.43 10.50
CA ASP A 135 -14.86 9.41 9.72
C ASP A 135 -14.06 9.93 8.51
N GLU A 136 -12.74 9.83 8.54
CA GLU A 136 -11.91 10.21 7.41
C GLU A 136 -10.59 9.45 7.38
N VAL A 137 -10.01 9.34 6.18
CA VAL A 137 -8.66 8.83 5.99
C VAL A 137 -7.86 9.79 5.14
N ARG A 138 -6.64 10.08 5.59
CA ARG A 138 -5.64 10.84 4.83
C ARG A 138 -4.58 9.89 4.32
N LEU A 139 -4.13 10.14 3.08
CA LEU A 139 -3.10 9.37 2.41
C LEU A 139 -2.14 10.31 1.67
N GLY A 140 -0.83 10.14 1.87
CA GLY A 140 0.19 10.95 1.21
C GLY A 140 1.43 11.12 2.09
N LYS A 141 2.10 12.26 2.05
CA LYS A 141 3.10 12.66 3.05
C LYS A 141 2.44 13.67 3.99
N ILE A 142 1.78 13.18 5.04
CA ILE A 142 0.85 13.99 5.85
C ILE A 142 1.60 14.92 6.81
N SER A 143 2.51 14.35 7.58
CA SER A 143 3.29 15.06 8.60
C SER A 143 4.63 14.34 8.83
N GLY A 144 5.60 15.01 9.46
CA GLY A 144 6.91 14.45 9.75
C GLY A 144 8.07 15.35 9.31
N SER A 145 9.26 14.79 9.22
CA SER A 145 10.50 15.55 8.95
C SER A 145 11.33 15.00 7.78
N GLY A 146 10.96 13.85 7.21
CA GLY A 146 11.72 13.28 6.10
C GLY A 146 11.52 14.01 4.77
N THR A 147 12.52 13.87 3.90
CA THR A 147 12.64 14.53 2.59
C THR A 147 12.63 13.49 1.47
N GLY A 148 12.53 13.90 0.21
CA GLY A 148 12.38 12.97 -0.94
C GLY A 148 10.92 12.58 -1.17
N PHE A 149 10.61 11.96 -2.29
CA PHE A 149 9.24 11.65 -2.69
C PHE A 149 8.80 10.25 -2.26
N MET A 150 7.49 10.06 -2.17
CA MET A 150 6.83 8.74 -2.07
C MET A 150 5.69 8.69 -3.10
N ASN A 151 5.41 7.51 -3.65
CA ASN A 151 4.27 7.32 -4.53
C ASN A 151 3.23 6.40 -3.89
N PHE A 152 1.97 6.64 -4.22
CA PHE A 152 0.82 5.92 -3.72
C PHE A 152 -0.08 5.53 -4.87
N ASP A 153 -0.62 4.32 -4.80
CA ASP A 153 -1.46 3.80 -5.87
C ASP A 153 -2.51 2.81 -5.36
N ALA A 154 -3.56 2.62 -6.16
CA ALA A 154 -4.64 1.64 -5.99
C ALA A 154 -5.18 1.52 -4.56
N PHE A 155 -5.44 2.68 -3.94
CA PHE A 155 -6.14 2.77 -2.67
C PHE A 155 -7.55 2.21 -2.80
N ASP A 156 -7.88 1.23 -1.95
CA ASP A 156 -9.21 0.61 -1.88
C ASP A 156 -9.57 0.47 -0.41
N SER A 157 -10.70 1.07 0.00
CA SER A 157 -11.23 0.97 1.35
C SER A 157 -12.62 0.35 1.34
N ARG A 158 -12.89 -0.48 2.35
CA ARG A 158 -14.11 -1.27 2.48
C ARG A 158 -14.50 -1.38 3.95
N ARG A 159 -15.80 -1.57 4.20
CA ARG A 159 -16.32 -1.71 5.56
C ARG A 159 -16.03 -3.08 6.16
N THR A 160 -16.15 -4.14 5.37
CA THR A 160 -16.22 -5.53 5.91
C THR A 160 -15.35 -6.53 5.19
N THR A 161 -15.14 -6.41 3.88
CA THR A 161 -14.30 -7.35 3.10
C THR A 161 -12.88 -6.84 2.99
N SER A 162 -11.92 -7.76 3.05
CA SER A 162 -10.53 -7.44 2.69
C SER A 162 -10.46 -7.06 1.21
N PRO A 163 -9.78 -5.95 0.85
CA PRO A 163 -9.50 -5.64 -0.54
C PRO A 163 -8.63 -6.69 -1.24
N GLY A 164 -7.69 -7.28 -0.50
CA GLY A 164 -6.73 -8.25 -1.01
C GLY A 164 -5.64 -7.61 -1.87
N ARG A 165 -4.46 -8.23 -1.91
CA ARG A 165 -3.38 -7.79 -2.80
C ARG A 165 -3.73 -8.11 -4.25
N LEU A 166 -3.57 -7.14 -5.13
CA LEU A 166 -3.63 -7.30 -6.57
C LEU A 166 -2.54 -8.26 -7.10
N CYS A 167 -2.78 -8.80 -8.30
CA CYS A 167 -1.95 -9.84 -8.89
C CYS A 167 -0.72 -9.29 -9.63
N VAL A 168 0.43 -9.35 -8.96
CA VAL A 168 1.69 -8.89 -9.57
C VAL A 168 2.03 -9.71 -10.82
N GLY A 169 2.32 -8.98 -11.90
CA GLY A 169 2.63 -9.53 -13.22
C GLY A 169 1.42 -9.80 -14.10
N ASP A 170 0.19 -9.59 -13.62
CA ASP A 170 -1.00 -9.52 -14.47
C ASP A 170 -1.08 -8.09 -15.04
N ALA A 171 -0.28 -7.82 -16.07
CA ALA A 171 -0.17 -6.51 -16.70
C ALA A 171 -1.44 -6.12 -17.47
N VAL A 172 -2.18 -7.09 -18.04
CA VAL A 172 -3.42 -6.77 -18.77
C VAL A 172 -4.68 -6.79 -17.90
N ASN A 173 -4.58 -7.17 -16.63
CA ASN A 173 -5.66 -7.23 -15.65
C ASN A 173 -6.79 -8.18 -16.06
N ASP A 174 -6.42 -9.37 -16.56
CA ASP A 174 -7.37 -10.42 -16.96
C ASP A 174 -7.50 -11.56 -15.92
N GLY A 175 -6.75 -11.46 -14.81
CA GLY A 175 -6.75 -12.43 -13.71
C GLY A 175 -5.86 -13.65 -13.97
N THR A 176 -5.12 -13.71 -15.08
CA THR A 176 -4.24 -14.83 -15.41
C THR A 176 -2.91 -14.36 -16.00
N ARG A 177 -1.81 -14.64 -15.32
CA ARG A 177 -0.47 -14.31 -15.81
C ARG A 177 -0.08 -15.23 -16.97
N ASN A 178 0.06 -14.65 -18.15
CA ASN A 178 0.28 -15.34 -19.40
C ASN A 178 1.10 -14.50 -20.41
N VAL A 179 1.17 -14.94 -21.67
CA VAL A 179 1.98 -14.28 -22.71
C VAL A 179 1.45 -12.88 -23.11
N PHE A 180 0.16 -12.59 -22.88
CA PHE A 180 -0.39 -11.26 -23.09
C PHE A 180 0.18 -10.25 -22.09
N ASP A 181 0.49 -10.67 -20.86
CA ASP A 181 1.16 -9.82 -19.87
C ASP A 181 2.58 -9.48 -20.25
N VAL A 182 3.30 -10.42 -20.86
CA VAL A 182 4.62 -10.16 -21.47
C VAL A 182 4.51 -9.04 -22.50
N GLY A 183 3.47 -9.07 -23.33
CA GLY A 183 3.17 -8.01 -24.29
C GLY A 183 2.91 -6.66 -23.61
N GLY A 184 2.12 -6.65 -22.53
CA GLY A 184 1.83 -5.45 -21.73
C GLY A 184 3.10 -4.82 -21.15
N ILE A 185 3.96 -5.61 -20.50
CA ILE A 185 5.23 -5.15 -19.93
C ILE A 185 6.17 -4.60 -21.02
N ILE A 186 6.27 -5.25 -22.18
CA ILE A 186 7.08 -4.74 -23.30
C ILE A 186 6.51 -3.40 -23.80
N GLY A 187 5.19 -3.29 -23.90
CA GLY A 187 4.52 -2.06 -24.32
C GLY A 187 4.82 -0.89 -23.38
N ASP A 188 4.86 -1.16 -22.07
CA ASP A 188 5.22 -0.19 -21.06
C ASP A 188 6.68 0.20 -21.07
N ALA A 189 7.58 -0.79 -21.11
CA ALA A 189 9.01 -0.55 -21.11
C ALA A 189 9.46 0.30 -22.31
N ASN A 190 8.75 0.18 -23.44
CA ASN A 190 8.97 0.98 -24.64
C ASN A 190 8.18 2.30 -24.67
N GLY A 191 7.30 2.55 -23.70
CA GLY A 191 6.44 3.73 -23.64
C GLY A 191 5.39 3.79 -24.76
N SER A 192 5.07 2.66 -25.40
CA SER A 192 4.08 2.60 -26.49
C SER A 192 2.65 2.50 -25.98
N SER A 193 2.45 1.95 -24.77
CA SER A 193 1.15 1.79 -24.13
C SER A 193 1.33 1.62 -22.63
N LEU A 194 0.38 2.13 -21.84
CA LEU A 194 0.34 1.88 -20.40
C LEU A 194 -0.56 0.69 -20.09
N SER A 195 0.00 -0.34 -19.45
CA SER A 195 -0.73 -1.50 -18.95
C SER A 195 -1.76 -1.12 -17.89
N THR A 196 -2.95 -1.73 -17.98
CA THR A 196 -4.07 -1.51 -17.06
C THR A 196 -3.96 -2.26 -15.73
N GLY A 197 -3.17 -3.34 -15.71
CA GLY A 197 -2.86 -4.13 -14.54
C GLY A 197 -1.50 -3.78 -13.93
N GLN A 198 -0.70 -4.80 -13.61
CA GLN A 198 0.45 -4.75 -12.71
C GLN A 198 1.77 -5.15 -13.39
N PRO A 199 2.35 -4.28 -14.22
CA PRO A 199 3.51 -4.62 -15.04
C PRO A 199 4.86 -4.61 -14.31
N ASP A 200 4.97 -3.97 -13.14
CA ASP A 200 6.19 -3.93 -12.31
C ASP A 200 6.24 -5.18 -11.42
N VAL A 201 6.85 -6.25 -11.92
CA VAL A 201 6.80 -7.59 -11.33
C VAL A 201 7.77 -7.70 -10.17
N ASN A 202 8.92 -7.04 -10.28
CA ASN A 202 9.95 -7.07 -9.25
C ASN A 202 9.73 -5.97 -8.16
N GLU A 203 8.73 -5.11 -8.36
CA GLU A 203 8.29 -4.06 -7.46
C GLU A 203 9.40 -3.03 -7.16
N ASP A 204 10.23 -2.70 -8.14
CA ASP A 204 11.33 -1.73 -8.04
C ASP A 204 10.99 -0.30 -8.47
N GLY A 205 9.78 -0.09 -8.98
CA GLY A 205 9.25 1.19 -9.42
C GLY A 205 9.55 1.52 -10.89
N SER A 206 10.20 0.63 -11.64
CA SER A 206 10.57 0.82 -13.03
C SER A 206 10.20 -0.38 -13.88
N ILE A 207 9.25 -0.22 -14.80
CA ILE A 207 8.85 -1.30 -15.71
C ILE A 207 9.91 -1.47 -16.81
N ASN A 208 10.60 -2.61 -16.83
CA ASN A 208 11.69 -2.90 -17.75
C ASN A 208 11.89 -4.42 -18.00
N VAL A 209 13.02 -4.80 -18.62
CA VAL A 209 13.32 -6.21 -18.97
C VAL A 209 13.48 -7.13 -17.76
N PHE A 210 13.84 -6.59 -16.59
CA PHE A 210 13.93 -7.37 -15.36
C PHE A 210 12.55 -7.87 -14.88
N ASP A 211 11.47 -7.14 -15.18
CA ASP A 211 10.11 -7.59 -14.90
C ASP A 211 9.71 -8.77 -15.76
N LEU A 212 10.10 -8.77 -17.04
CA LEU A 212 9.90 -9.92 -17.93
C LEU A 212 10.61 -11.16 -17.39
N GLY A 213 11.86 -10.99 -16.93
CA GLY A 213 12.62 -12.06 -16.30
C GLY A 213 11.94 -12.63 -15.06
N ALA A 214 11.26 -11.79 -14.27
CA ALA A 214 10.52 -12.20 -13.08
C ALA A 214 9.16 -12.83 -13.41
N LEU A 215 8.48 -12.38 -14.48
CA LEU A 215 7.18 -12.89 -14.90
C LEU A 215 7.25 -14.31 -15.51
N ILE A 216 8.27 -14.59 -16.32
CA ILE A 216 8.38 -15.87 -17.05
C ILE A 216 8.32 -17.10 -16.10
N PRO A 217 9.05 -17.14 -14.96
CA PRO A 217 8.91 -18.22 -13.99
C PRO A 217 7.50 -18.34 -13.40
N ILE A 218 6.82 -17.21 -13.17
CA ILE A 218 5.47 -17.18 -12.59
C ILE A 218 4.45 -17.81 -13.55
N ILE A 219 4.48 -17.47 -14.83
CA ILE A 219 3.60 -18.06 -15.87
C ILE A 219 3.70 -19.59 -15.85
N ASN A 220 4.90 -20.14 -15.64
CA ASN A 220 5.15 -21.57 -15.69
C ASN A 220 4.82 -22.32 -14.38
N THR A 221 4.62 -21.62 -13.27
CA THR A 221 4.49 -22.25 -11.94
C THR A 221 3.21 -21.89 -11.20
N SER A 222 2.71 -20.68 -11.39
CA SER A 222 1.51 -20.15 -10.75
C SER A 222 0.88 -19.07 -11.65
N PRO A 223 0.28 -19.45 -12.79
CA PRO A 223 -0.29 -18.46 -13.72
C PRO A 223 -1.55 -17.79 -13.16
N ALA A 224 -2.41 -18.55 -12.47
CA ALA A 224 -3.65 -18.00 -11.89
C ALA A 224 -3.36 -16.99 -10.78
N CYS A 225 -4.08 -15.88 -10.79
CA CYS A 225 -4.05 -14.92 -9.70
C CYS A 225 -4.81 -15.45 -8.47
N PRO A 226 -4.34 -15.13 -7.25
CA PRO A 226 -5.01 -15.52 -6.00
C PRO A 226 -6.36 -14.82 -5.79
#